data_AF-A0A0R2PC56-F1
#
_entry.id   AF-A0A0R2PC56-F1
#
_cell.length_a   1.000
_cell.length_b   1.000
_cell.length_c   1.000
_cell.angle_alpha   90.00
_cell.angle_beta   90.00
_cell.angle_gamma   90.00
#
_symmetry.space_group_name_H-M   'P 1'
#
loop_
_entity.id
_entity.type
_entity.pdbx_description
1 polymer ?
#
loop_
_entity_poly.entity_id
_entity_poly.type
_entity_poly.pdbx_seq_one_letter_code
_entity_poly.pdbx_strand_id
1 'polypeptide(L)'
;MESLAIVVATLFLIALLAGPLSILLSSRFIHSRLSGKSSIGIMILNVLRKIIHLLFVAFGTLVGVQFLFISGLPLIPRAVGLFSVITCYIGLRREYFPEFFAARELLAKLGISRKSGRSSGNDGHGPEGQH
;
A
#
# COMPACT_ATOMS: atom_id res chain seq x y z
N MET A 1 -9.86 32.68 -12.09
CA MET A 1 -9.89 31.31 -12.67
C MET A 1 -8.58 30.55 -12.46
N GLU A 2 -7.42 31.20 -12.62
CA GLU A 2 -6.10 30.56 -12.48
C GLU A 2 -5.86 29.90 -11.11
N SER A 3 -6.18 30.59 -10.01
CA SER A 3 -6.02 30.04 -8.65
C SER A 3 -6.81 28.74 -8.43
N LEU A 4 -8.02 28.62 -8.98
CA LEU A 4 -8.82 27.40 -8.90
C LEU A 4 -8.17 26.24 -9.68
N ALA A 5 -7.67 26.52 -10.88
CA ALA A 5 -7.00 25.52 -11.71
C ALA A 5 -5.76 24.95 -11.01
N ILE A 6 -4.98 25.80 -10.33
CA ILE A 6 -3.82 25.38 -9.54
C ILE A 6 -4.26 24.43 -8.42
N VAL A 7 -5.29 24.77 -7.66
CA VAL A 7 -5.80 23.92 -6.57
C VAL A 7 -6.25 22.56 -7.11
N VAL A 8 -7.03 22.54 -8.19
CA VAL A 8 -7.50 21.30 -8.81
C VAL A 8 -6.33 20.44 -9.30
N ALA A 9 -5.32 21.05 -9.95
CA ALA A 9 -4.13 20.33 -10.38
C ALA A 9 -3.35 19.75 -9.20
N THR A 10 -3.20 20.50 -8.11
CA THR A 10 -2.55 20.01 -6.88
C THR A 10 -3.29 18.82 -6.28
N LEU A 11 -4.63 18.88 -6.19
CA LEU A 11 -5.44 17.75 -5.70
C LEU A 11 -5.29 16.53 -6.60
N PHE A 12 -5.26 16.73 -7.92
CA PHE A 12 -5.07 15.64 -8.87
C PHE A 12 -3.69 14.98 -8.72
N LEU A 13 -2.63 15.78 -8.53
CA LEU A 13 -1.28 15.30 -8.26
C LEU A 13 -1.20 14.54 -6.93
N ILE A 14 -1.86 15.02 -5.88
CA ILE A 14 -1.95 14.32 -4.59
C ILE A 14 -2.61 12.94 -4.81
N ALA A 15 -3.78 12.91 -5.45
CA ALA A 15 -4.48 11.65 -5.71
C ALA A 15 -3.64 10.67 -6.54
N LEU A 16 -2.90 11.16 -7.55
CA LEU A 16 -2.10 10.33 -8.43
C LEU A 16 -0.81 9.81 -7.76
N LEU A 17 -0.14 10.63 -6.94
CA LEU A 17 1.21 10.33 -6.45
C LEU A 17 1.26 9.78 -5.03
N ALA A 18 0.30 10.13 -4.16
CA ALA A 18 0.35 9.79 -2.74
C ALA A 18 0.46 8.28 -2.49
N GLY A 19 -0.35 7.47 -3.17
CA GLY A 19 -0.33 6.02 -3.03
C GLY A 19 0.97 5.38 -3.53
N PRO A 20 1.42 5.64 -4.77
CA PRO A 20 2.73 5.16 -5.25
C PRO A 20 3.90 5.56 -4.35
N LEU A 21 3.91 6.81 -3.84
CA LEU A 21 4.96 7.28 -2.94
C LEU A 21 4.90 6.59 -1.57
N SER A 22 3.70 6.33 -1.04
CA SER A 22 3.52 5.50 0.17
C SER A 22 4.06 4.07 -0.04
N ILE A 23 3.78 3.44 -1.18
CA ILE A 23 4.34 2.12 -1.52
C ILE A 23 5.87 2.16 -1.62
N LEU A 24 6.43 3.23 -2.18
CA LEU A 24 7.87 3.42 -2.31
C LEU A 24 8.53 3.57 -0.93
N LEU A 25 7.94 4.37 -0.04
CA LEU A 25 8.45 4.59 1.32
C LEU A 25 8.42 3.32 2.18
N SER A 26 7.42 2.46 1.97
CA SER A 26 7.31 1.15 2.62
C SER A 26 8.15 0.05 1.94
N SER A 27 9.08 0.43 1.06
CA SER A 27 9.93 -0.54 0.35
C SER A 27 10.96 -1.21 1.25
N ARG A 28 11.23 -2.49 0.96
CA ARG A 28 12.28 -3.28 1.63
C ARG A 28 13.66 -2.65 1.48
N PHE A 29 13.89 -1.94 0.36
CA PHE A 29 15.12 -1.21 0.11
C PHE A 29 15.34 -0.08 1.14
N ILE A 30 14.32 0.75 1.40
CA ILE A 30 14.44 1.82 2.39
C ILE A 30 14.51 1.23 3.81
N HIS A 31 13.72 0.20 4.08
CA HIS A 31 13.74 -0.48 5.37
C HIS A 31 15.12 -1.04 5.72
N SER A 32 15.77 -1.77 4.80
CA SER A 32 17.08 -2.40 5.06
C SER A 32 18.19 -1.39 5.32
N ARG A 33 18.12 -0.19 4.71
CA ARG A 33 19.08 0.91 4.94
C ARG A 33 18.93 1.55 6.32
N LEU A 34 17.72 1.58 6.86
CA LEU A 34 17.41 2.20 8.15
C LEU A 34 17.46 1.20 9.32
N SER A 35 17.24 -0.09 9.09
CA SER A 35 17.23 -1.09 10.17
C SER A 35 18.62 -1.64 10.52
N GLY A 36 19.62 -1.47 9.66
CA GLY A 36 20.96 -2.06 9.84
C GLY A 36 21.94 -1.26 10.71
N LYS A 37 21.55 -0.11 11.26
CA LYS A 37 22.46 0.80 11.97
C LYS A 37 21.86 1.31 13.28
N SER A 38 22.53 1.00 14.39
CA SER A 38 22.19 1.47 15.75
C SER A 38 22.68 2.90 15.99
N SER A 39 22.05 3.89 15.37
CA SER A 39 22.31 5.30 15.63
C SER A 39 21.01 6.06 15.87
N ILE A 40 21.02 6.97 16.85
CA ILE A 40 19.89 7.85 17.17
C ILE A 40 19.41 8.62 15.93
N GLY A 41 20.33 9.07 15.06
CA GLY A 41 19.95 9.76 13.82
C GLY A 41 19.16 8.86 12.87
N ILE A 42 19.52 7.58 12.77
CA ILE A 42 18.81 6.60 11.94
C ILE A 42 17.43 6.29 12.51
N MET A 43 17.31 6.23 13.83
CA MET A 43 16.01 6.09 14.51
C MET A 43 15.08 7.26 14.17
N ILE A 44 15.58 8.50 14.28
CA ILE A 44 14.81 9.72 13.94
C ILE A 44 14.36 9.69 12.47
N LEU A 45 15.27 9.35 11.55
CA LEU A 45 14.96 9.23 10.13
C LEU A 45 13.88 8.16 9.86
N ASN A 46 13.90 7.05 10.58
CA ASN A 46 12.90 5.99 10.45
C ASN A 46 11.52 6.45 10.95
N VAL A 47 11.48 7.19 12.06
CA VAL A 47 10.23 7.81 12.56
C VAL A 47 9.69 8.83 11.55
N LEU A 48 10.55 9.72 11.05
CA LEU A 48 10.17 10.71 10.05
C LEU A 48 9.62 10.06 8.78
N ARG A 49 10.27 8.99 8.29
CA ARG A 49 9.78 8.20 7.15
C ARG A 49 8.35 7.69 7.40
N LYS A 50 8.07 7.14 8.58
CA LYS A 50 6.74 6.63 8.94
C LYS A 50 5.70 7.75 9.01
N ILE A 51 6.06 8.92 9.53
CA ILE A 51 5.17 10.10 9.56
C ILE A 51 4.84 10.54 8.13
N ILE A 52 5.85 10.73 7.29
CA ILE A 52 5.66 11.12 5.88
C ILE A 52 4.82 10.08 5.13
N HIS A 53 5.08 8.79 5.37
CA HIS A 53 4.29 7.70 4.81
C HIS A 53 2.81 7.80 5.19
N LEU A 54 2.50 8.01 6.48
CA LEU A 54 1.12 8.19 6.94
C LEU A 54 0.46 9.44 6.38
N LEU A 55 1.20 10.54 6.22
CA LEU A 55 0.68 11.75 5.60
C LEU A 55 0.26 11.47 4.15
N PHE A 56 1.09 10.78 3.36
CA PHE A 56 0.71 10.40 2.01
C PHE A 56 -0.53 9.50 2.01
N VAL A 57 -0.60 8.48 2.87
CA VAL A 57 -1.80 7.63 2.95
C VAL A 57 -3.04 8.46 3.33
N ALA A 58 -2.93 9.35 4.31
CA ALA A 58 -4.07 10.15 4.79
C ALA A 58 -4.58 11.11 3.72
N PHE A 59 -3.69 11.92 3.12
CA PHE A 59 -4.08 12.88 2.08
C PHE A 59 -4.52 12.18 0.79
N GLY A 60 -3.82 11.13 0.36
CA GLY A 60 -4.19 10.35 -0.81
C GLY A 60 -5.56 9.70 -0.65
N THR A 61 -5.83 9.09 0.51
CA THR A 61 -7.15 8.49 0.79
C THR A 61 -8.24 9.56 0.89
N LEU A 62 -7.99 10.67 1.60
CA LEU A 62 -8.96 11.75 1.73
C LEU A 62 -9.36 12.32 0.36
N VAL A 63 -8.38 12.75 -0.44
CA VAL A 63 -8.63 13.32 -1.77
C VAL A 63 -9.22 12.27 -2.71
N GLY A 64 -8.69 11.04 -2.69
CA GLY A 64 -9.17 9.95 -3.52
C GLY A 64 -10.63 9.59 -3.26
N VAL A 65 -11.05 9.52 -2.00
CA VAL A 65 -12.44 9.33 -1.60
C VAL A 65 -13.31 10.49 -2.09
N GLN A 66 -12.87 11.74 -1.93
CA GLN A 66 -13.62 12.89 -2.44
C GLN A 66 -13.84 12.79 -3.96
N PHE A 67 -12.82 12.40 -4.72
CA PHE A 67 -12.94 12.22 -6.17
C PHE A 67 -13.94 11.13 -6.57
N LEU A 68 -14.19 10.13 -5.72
CA LEU A 68 -15.18 9.09 -5.95
C LEU A 68 -16.62 9.56 -5.70
N PHE A 69 -16.82 10.41 -4.69
CA PHE A 69 -18.15 10.77 -4.20
C PHE A 69 -18.64 12.15 -4.64
N ILE A 70 -17.78 13.00 -5.23
CA ILE A 70 -18.24 14.28 -5.78
C ILE A 70 -19.21 14.03 -6.96
N SER A 71 -20.42 14.55 -6.81
CA SER A 71 -21.46 14.54 -7.84
C SER A 71 -21.04 15.41 -9.04
N GLY A 72 -21.29 14.94 -10.26
CA GLY A 72 -20.97 15.68 -11.48
C GLY A 72 -19.50 15.58 -11.94
N LEU A 73 -18.64 14.90 -11.17
CA LEU A 73 -17.26 14.66 -11.58
C LEU A 73 -17.20 13.63 -12.73
N PRO A 74 -16.45 13.89 -13.83
CA PRO A 74 -16.25 12.93 -14.91
C PRO A 74 -15.63 11.60 -14.47
N LEU A 75 -15.64 10.60 -15.36
CA LEU A 75 -15.13 9.27 -15.06
C LEU A 75 -13.61 9.24 -14.75
N ILE A 76 -12.81 10.07 -15.43
CA ILE A 76 -11.34 10.06 -15.31
C ILE A 76 -10.88 10.42 -13.87
N PRO A 77 -11.31 11.55 -13.27
CA PRO A 77 -10.98 11.86 -11.89
C PRO A 77 -11.43 10.78 -10.89
N ARG A 78 -12.58 10.12 -11.14
CA ARG A 78 -13.05 8.99 -10.31
C ARG A 78 -12.10 7.80 -10.37
N ALA A 79 -11.62 7.45 -11.57
CA ALA A 79 -10.64 6.39 -11.75
C ALA A 79 -9.32 6.71 -11.02
N VAL A 80 -8.89 7.98 -11.05
CA VAL A 80 -7.73 8.44 -10.29
C VAL A 80 -7.98 8.38 -8.78
N GLY A 81 -9.18 8.73 -8.32
CA GLY A 81 -9.58 8.59 -6.92
C GLY A 81 -9.55 7.13 -6.46
N LEU A 82 -10.09 6.22 -7.25
CA LEU A 82 -10.05 4.78 -6.97
C LEU A 82 -8.61 4.26 -6.92
N PHE A 83 -7.80 4.64 -7.91
CA PHE A 83 -6.38 4.30 -7.96
C PHE A 83 -5.66 4.78 -6.68
N SER A 84 -5.93 6.02 -6.25
CA SER A 84 -5.35 6.59 -5.04
C SER A 84 -5.69 5.76 -3.80
N VAL A 85 -6.97 5.44 -3.60
CA VAL A 85 -7.43 4.65 -2.44
C VAL A 85 -6.81 3.25 -2.43
N ILE A 86 -6.80 2.56 -3.57
CA ILE A 86 -6.22 1.21 -3.69
C ILE A 86 -4.72 1.24 -3.39
N THR A 87 -3.98 2.17 -3.99
CA THR A 87 -2.52 2.25 -3.81
C THR A 87 -2.14 2.70 -2.41
N CYS A 88 -2.88 3.63 -1.80
CA CYS A 88 -2.72 4.01 -0.40
C CYS A 88 -3.01 2.83 0.55
N TYR A 89 -4.05 2.04 0.29
CA TYR A 89 -4.34 0.83 1.06
C TYR A 89 -3.19 -0.18 0.96
N ILE A 90 -2.64 -0.42 -0.23
CA ILE A 90 -1.49 -1.30 -0.43
C ILE A 90 -0.27 -0.79 0.35
N GLY A 91 0.03 0.51 0.28
CA GLY A 91 1.15 1.14 0.98
C GLY A 91 1.02 1.03 2.51
N LEU A 92 -0.15 1.41 3.06
CA LEU A 92 -0.47 1.28 4.48
C LEU A 92 -0.29 -0.16 4.96
N ARG A 93 -0.87 -1.11 4.22
CA ARG A 93 -0.82 -2.52 4.55
C ARG A 93 0.59 -3.08 4.49
N ARG A 94 1.39 -2.69 3.50
CA ARG A 94 2.78 -3.11 3.36
C ARG A 94 3.65 -2.66 4.54
N GLU A 95 3.40 -1.47 5.08
CA GLU A 95 4.18 -0.90 6.18
C GLU A 95 3.77 -1.42 7.56
N TYR A 96 2.46 -1.51 7.85
CA TYR A 96 1.95 -1.77 9.21
C TYR A 96 1.35 -3.15 9.41
N PHE A 97 0.83 -3.77 8.34
CA PHE A 97 0.10 -5.05 8.41
C PHE A 97 0.57 -6.03 7.32
N PRO A 98 1.88 -6.37 7.26
CA PRO A 98 2.42 -7.20 6.17
C PRO A 98 1.79 -8.60 6.10
N GLU A 99 1.30 -9.13 7.21
CA GLU A 99 0.69 -10.47 7.29
C GLU A 99 -0.83 -10.46 6.99
N PHE A 100 -1.52 -9.33 7.14
CA PHE A 100 -2.98 -9.27 7.01
C PHE A 100 -3.41 -8.83 5.60
N PHE A 101 -4.06 -9.70 4.83
CA PHE A 101 -4.51 -9.37 3.45
C PHE A 101 -6.04 -9.53 3.36
N ALA A 102 -6.80 -8.53 3.80
CA ALA A 102 -8.27 -8.54 3.68
C ALA A 102 -8.73 -8.75 2.22
N ALA A 103 -7.97 -8.25 1.24
CA ALA A 103 -8.24 -8.50 -0.17
C ALA A 103 -7.98 -9.97 -0.59
N ARG A 104 -7.10 -10.73 0.09
CA ARG A 104 -6.99 -12.19 -0.14
C ARG A 104 -8.22 -12.89 0.40
N GLU A 105 -8.73 -12.49 1.55
CA GLU A 105 -9.97 -13.07 2.08
C GLU A 105 -11.15 -12.76 1.16
N LEU A 106 -11.26 -11.53 0.64
CA LEU A 106 -12.27 -11.17 -0.35
C LEU A 106 -12.09 -11.93 -1.67
N LEU A 107 -10.88 -12.04 -2.21
CA LEU A 107 -10.59 -12.83 -3.41
C LEU A 107 -10.86 -14.33 -3.21
N ALA A 108 -10.54 -14.87 -2.03
CA ALA A 108 -10.83 -16.24 -1.67
C ALA A 108 -12.34 -16.48 -1.55
N LYS A 109 -13.10 -15.54 -0.97
CA LYS A 109 -14.57 -15.55 -0.95
C LYS A 109 -15.17 -15.44 -2.35
N LEU A 110 -14.51 -14.74 -3.26
CA LEU A 110 -14.88 -14.66 -4.68
C LEU A 110 -14.40 -15.88 -5.50
N GLY A 111 -13.81 -16.91 -4.88
CA GLY A 111 -13.34 -18.12 -5.55
C GLY A 111 -12.03 -17.95 -6.32
N ILE A 112 -11.42 -16.76 -6.30
CA ILE A 112 -10.13 -16.45 -6.93
C ILE A 112 -9.01 -16.77 -5.92
N SER A 113 -8.97 -18.01 -5.45
CA SER A 113 -7.87 -18.50 -4.61
C SER A 113 -6.75 -19.01 -5.49
N ARG A 114 -5.60 -18.31 -5.53
CA ARG A 114 -4.40 -18.81 -6.19
C ARG A 114 -3.88 -20.04 -5.44
N LYS A 115 -4.06 -21.22 -6.04
CA LYS A 115 -3.17 -22.39 -5.89
C LYS A 115 -1.72 -21.96 -6.22
N SER A 116 -0.99 -21.37 -5.28
CA SER A 116 0.47 -21.25 -5.39
C SER A 116 1.17 -21.39 -4.04
N GLY A 117 0.74 -22.38 -3.26
CA GLY A 117 1.51 -22.94 -2.15
C GLY A 117 1.96 -24.34 -2.50
N ARG A 118 2.88 -24.50 -3.47
CA ARG A 118 3.66 -25.75 -3.57
C ARG A 118 4.67 -25.72 -2.43
N SER A 119 4.22 -26.15 -1.25
CA SER A 119 5.11 -26.72 -0.26
C SER A 119 5.57 -28.07 -0.82
N SER A 120 6.67 -28.07 -1.58
CA SER A 120 7.46 -29.28 -1.75
C SER A 120 8.36 -29.38 -0.52
N GLY A 121 7.74 -29.78 0.60
CA GLY A 121 8.44 -30.28 1.76
C GLY A 121 9.17 -31.55 1.33
N ASN A 122 10.49 -31.46 1.27
CA ASN A 122 11.39 -32.60 1.21
C ASN A 122 11.55 -33.09 2.65
N ASP A 123 10.46 -33.60 3.20
CA ASP A 123 10.38 -34.03 4.59
C ASP A 123 10.66 -35.53 4.57
N GLY A 124 11.96 -35.86 4.53
CA GLY A 124 12.48 -37.22 4.43
C GLY A 124 12.21 -38.10 5.65
N HIS A 125 10.97 -38.21 6.10
CA HIS A 125 10.53 -39.08 7.20
C HIS A 125 9.18 -39.78 6.90
N GLY A 126 9.27 -41.06 6.49
CA GLY A 126 8.30 -42.13 6.79
C GLY A 126 7.60 -42.79 5.58
N PRO A 127 7.35 -44.13 5.59
CA PRO A 127 7.51 -45.09 6.69
C PRO A 127 8.60 -46.14 6.43
N GLU A 128 9.54 -46.27 7.37
CA GLU A 128 10.13 -47.58 7.66
C GLU A 128 9.11 -48.39 8.45
N GLY A 129 8.89 -49.64 8.05
CA GLY A 129 8.16 -50.63 8.84
C GLY A 129 6.67 -50.75 8.55
N GLN A 130 6.34 -51.55 7.53
CA GLN A 130 5.12 -52.36 7.55
C GLN A 130 5.55 -53.82 7.38
N HIS A 131 5.33 -54.59 8.45
CA HIS A 131 5.33 -56.06 8.47
C HIS A 131 4.16 -56.59 7.63
#